data_AF-A0A132GS46-F1
#
_entry.id   AF-A0A132GS46-F1
#
_cell.length_a   1.000
_cell.length_b   1.000
_cell.length_c   1.000
_cell.angle_alpha   90.00
_cell.angle_beta   90.00
_cell.angle_gamma   90.00
#
_symmetry.space_group_name_H-M   'P 1'
#
loop_
_entity.id
_entity.type
_entity.pdbx_description
1 polymer ?
#
loop_
_entity_poly.entity_id
_entity_poly.type
_entity_poly.pdbx_seq_one_letter_code
_entity_poly.pdbx_strand_id
1 'polypeptide(L)'
;MYGQESIFDPFFIALYSGAALLALVAALYLLLRRGNAFEPEVSSSRRLRRRTAAFLLTVTLSHVWWWLLGTVWLSDDRLVRNILTIMLDQVTLVPLVAGVLLAMLQDRRRPVWPWWVAEVPVVVLGAAGMAGRDWHVGYTLASYWQMALIVAFVIYYSFAVRRYGRWLLDNFADLDHKEVWQSLVFALALFAAYWLYTSNGGSMLREYLSQVLTLVITGFLVWRTETLQELRDEWGG
;
A
#
# COMPACT_ATOMS: atom_id res chain seq x y z
N MET A 1 -17.23 -1.09 0.42
CA MET A 1 -18.64 -0.77 0.17
C MET A 1 -19.54 -1.98 0.41
N TYR A 2 -19.81 -2.26 1.68
CA TYR A 2 -20.78 -3.27 2.08
C TYR A 2 -21.98 -2.55 2.67
N GLY A 3 -23.09 -2.57 1.93
CA GLY A 3 -24.24 -1.69 2.13
C GLY A 3 -24.01 -0.39 1.36
N GLN A 4 -24.70 -0.17 0.24
CA GLN A 4 -24.59 1.06 -0.58
C GLN A 4 -24.97 2.35 0.17
N GLU A 5 -25.19 2.30 1.49
CA GLU A 5 -25.57 3.43 2.35
C GLU A 5 -24.56 4.58 2.25
N SER A 6 -23.26 4.30 2.15
CA SER A 6 -22.23 5.32 2.04
C SER A 6 -22.21 6.07 0.70
N ILE A 7 -22.76 5.49 -0.37
CA ILE A 7 -22.90 6.17 -1.67
C ILE A 7 -23.92 7.31 -1.59
N PHE A 8 -24.83 7.27 -0.61
CA PHE A 8 -25.84 8.30 -0.40
C PHE A 8 -25.44 9.34 0.65
N ASP A 9 -24.28 9.17 1.31
CA ASP A 9 -23.77 10.15 2.26
C ASP A 9 -22.85 11.16 1.55
N PRO A 10 -23.24 12.45 1.47
CA PRO A 10 -22.44 13.47 0.80
C PRO A 10 -21.08 13.74 1.49
N PHE A 11 -20.99 13.61 2.82
CA PHE A 11 -19.74 13.75 3.55
C PHE A 11 -18.80 12.59 3.25
N PHE A 12 -19.33 11.37 3.14
CA PHE A 12 -18.53 10.22 2.74
C PHE A 12 -17.98 10.40 1.33
N ILE A 13 -18.84 10.78 0.37
CA ILE A 13 -18.43 11.01 -1.03
C ILE A 13 -17.35 12.09 -1.12
N ALA A 14 -17.52 13.20 -0.38
CA ALA A 14 -16.53 14.27 -0.34
C ALA A 14 -15.18 13.79 0.21
N LEU A 15 -15.20 13.03 1.31
CA LEU A 15 -13.98 12.48 1.91
C LEU A 15 -13.31 11.43 1.02
N TYR A 16 -14.09 10.52 0.44
CA TYR A 16 -13.63 9.49 -0.49
C TYR A 16 -12.98 10.11 -1.74
N SER A 17 -13.64 11.10 -2.34
CA SER A 17 -13.10 11.83 -3.50
C SER A 17 -11.87 12.66 -3.14
N GLY A 18 -11.88 13.29 -1.95
CA GLY A 18 -10.75 14.05 -1.44
C GLY A 18 -9.50 13.19 -1.21
N ALA A 19 -9.67 11.99 -0.64
CA ALA A 19 -8.58 11.03 -0.46
C ALA A 19 -8.00 10.57 -1.81
N ALA A 20 -8.85 10.21 -2.77
CA ALA A 20 -8.44 9.82 -4.11
C ALA A 20 -7.67 10.94 -4.84
N LEU A 21 -8.17 12.18 -4.76
CA LEU A 21 -7.56 13.35 -5.38
C LEU A 21 -6.21 13.70 -4.74
N LEU A 22 -6.12 13.66 -3.40
CA LEU A 22 -4.86 13.90 -2.70
C LEU A 22 -3.80 12.87 -3.10
N ALA A 23 -4.16 11.59 -3.15
CA ALA A 23 -3.26 10.52 -3.59
C ALA A 23 -2.78 10.76 -5.04
N LEU A 24 -3.68 11.19 -5.94
CA LEU A 24 -3.33 11.51 -7.32
C LEU A 24 -2.35 12.69 -7.42
N VAL A 25 -2.67 13.79 -6.74
CA VAL A 25 -1.82 15.00 -6.71
C VAL A 25 -0.44 14.66 -6.13
N ALA A 26 -0.40 13.90 -5.03
CA ALA A 26 0.84 13.44 -4.41
C ALA A 26 1.65 12.52 -5.35
N ALA A 27 1.00 11.63 -6.10
CA ALA A 27 1.70 10.79 -7.05
C ALA A 27 2.30 11.60 -8.22
N LEU A 28 1.51 12.51 -8.80
CA LEU A 28 1.97 13.41 -9.86
C LEU A 28 3.12 14.29 -9.37
N TYR A 29 3.00 14.83 -8.16
CA TYR A 29 4.06 15.57 -7.49
C TYR A 29 5.37 14.76 -7.41
N LEU A 30 5.31 13.50 -6.95
CA LEU A 30 6.48 12.64 -6.82
C LEU A 30 7.13 12.27 -8.17
N LEU A 31 6.33 12.16 -9.23
CA LEU A 31 6.80 11.83 -10.59
C LEU A 31 7.38 13.05 -11.33
N LEU A 32 6.74 14.21 -11.21
CA LEU A 32 7.04 15.40 -12.00
C LEU A 32 8.10 16.28 -11.34
N ARG A 33 8.13 16.36 -10.01
CA ARG A 33 9.12 17.18 -9.30
C ARG A 33 10.46 16.46 -9.22
N ARG A 34 11.52 17.13 -9.66
CA ARG A 34 12.89 16.59 -9.71
C ARG A 34 13.72 16.84 -8.45
N GLY A 35 13.35 17.83 -7.65
CA GLY A 35 14.06 18.23 -6.42
C GLY A 35 13.21 18.02 -5.17
N ASN A 36 13.88 17.98 -4.02
CA ASN A 36 13.24 17.89 -2.72
C ASN A 36 12.59 19.24 -2.34
N ALA A 37 11.37 19.20 -1.82
CA ALA A 37 10.63 20.40 -1.43
C ALA A 37 11.10 21.02 -0.11
N PHE A 38 11.54 20.18 0.82
CA PHE A 38 11.90 20.59 2.18
C PHE A 38 13.39 20.91 2.29
N GLU A 39 14.24 20.17 1.56
CA GLU A 39 15.69 20.37 1.54
C GLU A 39 16.23 20.30 0.11
N PRO A 40 16.29 21.42 -0.64
CA PRO A 40 16.67 21.43 -2.06
C PRO A 40 18.03 20.80 -2.37
N GLU A 41 18.93 20.78 -1.37
CA GLU A 41 20.29 20.25 -1.46
C GLU A 41 20.36 18.72 -1.30
N VAL A 42 19.30 18.09 -0.79
CA VAL A 42 19.23 16.64 -0.57
C VAL A 42 18.52 15.95 -1.74
N SER A 43 19.25 15.06 -2.42
CA SER A 43 18.66 14.20 -3.45
C SER A 43 17.79 13.11 -2.83
N SER A 44 16.48 13.13 -3.12
CA SER A 44 15.55 12.08 -2.71
C SER A 44 15.71 10.82 -3.58
N SER A 45 15.57 9.64 -2.96
CA SER A 45 15.75 8.37 -3.67
C SER A 45 14.75 8.19 -4.81
N ARG A 46 15.24 8.14 -6.04
CA ARG A 46 14.41 7.94 -7.25
C ARG A 46 13.60 6.64 -7.19
N ARG A 47 14.16 5.58 -6.60
CA ARG A 47 13.48 4.29 -6.44
C ARG A 47 12.29 4.42 -5.50
N LEU A 48 12.48 5.07 -4.35
CA LEU A 48 11.40 5.31 -3.39
C LEU A 48 10.31 6.20 -4.00
N ARG A 49 10.68 7.32 -4.62
CA ARG A 49 9.72 8.22 -5.32
C ARG A 49 8.83 7.47 -6.30
N ARG A 50 9.42 6.66 -7.20
CA ARG A 50 8.67 5.91 -8.21
C ARG A 50 7.74 4.86 -7.60
N ARG A 51 8.19 4.15 -6.54
CA ARG A 51 7.38 3.13 -5.86
C ARG A 51 6.23 3.77 -5.09
N THR A 52 6.50 4.85 -4.36
CA THR A 52 5.47 5.60 -3.64
C THR A 52 4.46 6.21 -4.62
N ALA A 53 4.90 6.79 -5.72
CA ALA A 53 4.00 7.31 -6.75
C ALA A 53 3.13 6.20 -7.37
N ALA A 54 3.72 5.04 -7.68
CA ALA A 54 2.95 3.90 -8.20
C ALA A 54 1.89 3.44 -7.19
N PHE A 55 2.25 3.31 -5.90
CA PHE A 55 1.30 3.00 -4.84
C PHE A 55 0.15 4.01 -4.77
N LEU A 56 0.45 5.31 -4.75
CA LEU A 56 -0.55 6.37 -4.66
C LEU A 56 -1.45 6.45 -5.91
N LEU A 57 -0.91 6.23 -7.12
CA LEU A 57 -1.73 6.08 -8.32
C LEU A 57 -2.68 4.89 -8.20
N THR A 58 -2.20 3.74 -7.71
CA THR A 58 -3.03 2.56 -7.51
C THR A 58 -4.10 2.80 -6.44
N VAL A 59 -3.81 3.57 -5.38
CA VAL A 59 -4.83 4.02 -4.41
C VAL A 59 -5.91 4.85 -5.12
N THR A 60 -5.55 5.81 -5.96
CA THR A 60 -6.53 6.58 -6.75
C THR A 60 -7.34 5.66 -7.67
N LEU A 61 -6.69 4.74 -8.39
CA LEU A 61 -7.38 3.79 -9.25
C LEU A 61 -8.31 2.87 -8.46
N SER A 62 -7.94 2.51 -7.23
CA SER A 62 -8.81 1.78 -6.30
C SER A 62 -10.11 2.49 -6.05
N HIS A 63 -10.05 3.80 -5.79
CA HIS A 63 -11.26 4.58 -5.64
C HIS A 63 -12.12 4.59 -6.90
N VAL A 64 -11.49 4.65 -8.07
CA VAL A 64 -12.16 4.66 -9.38
C VAL A 64 -12.84 3.32 -9.66
N TRP A 65 -12.15 2.18 -9.53
CA TRP A 65 -12.77 0.89 -9.84
C TRP A 65 -13.83 0.49 -8.82
N TRP A 66 -13.66 0.83 -7.53
CA TRP A 66 -14.72 0.63 -6.54
C TRP A 66 -15.99 1.41 -6.90
N TRP A 67 -15.82 2.67 -7.33
CA TRP A 67 -16.94 3.50 -7.77
C TRP A 67 -17.58 2.97 -9.06
N LEU A 68 -16.80 2.79 -10.13
CA LEU A 68 -17.30 2.37 -11.44
C LEU A 68 -17.94 0.98 -11.41
N LEU A 69 -17.29 0.00 -10.76
CA LEU A 69 -17.85 -1.33 -10.64
C LEU A 69 -19.08 -1.35 -9.71
N GLY A 70 -19.09 -0.52 -8.66
CA GLY A 70 -20.20 -0.45 -7.71
C GLY A 70 -21.44 0.30 -8.18
N THR A 71 -21.30 1.27 -9.07
CA THR A 71 -22.40 2.16 -9.48
C THR A 71 -22.80 2.00 -10.94
N VAL A 72 -21.90 1.54 -11.82
CA VAL A 72 -22.15 1.52 -13.28
C VAL A 72 -22.22 0.11 -13.83
N TRP A 73 -21.24 -0.76 -13.54
CA TRP A 73 -21.11 -2.04 -14.25
C TRP A 73 -21.67 -3.25 -13.50
N LEU A 74 -21.33 -3.41 -12.23
CA LEU A 74 -21.73 -4.56 -11.40
C LEU A 74 -22.60 -4.10 -10.22
N SER A 75 -23.54 -3.16 -10.49
CA SER A 75 -24.45 -2.61 -9.48
C SER A 75 -25.29 -3.71 -8.83
N ASP A 76 -25.78 -4.65 -9.65
CA ASP A 76 -26.73 -5.69 -9.25
C ASP A 76 -26.05 -7.00 -8.82
N ASP A 77 -24.85 -7.28 -9.35
CA ASP A 77 -24.06 -8.46 -8.96
C ASP A 77 -23.08 -8.11 -7.83
N ARG A 78 -23.63 -7.97 -6.62
CA ARG A 78 -22.85 -7.63 -5.42
C ARG A 78 -21.73 -8.62 -5.14
N LEU A 79 -21.94 -9.90 -5.45
CA LEU A 79 -20.98 -10.96 -5.17
C LEU A 79 -19.74 -10.81 -6.05
N VAL A 80 -19.94 -10.82 -7.38
CA VAL A 80 -18.84 -10.73 -8.35
C VAL A 80 -18.14 -9.38 -8.22
N ARG A 81 -18.91 -8.29 -8.04
CA ARG A 81 -18.34 -6.96 -7.78
C ARG A 81 -17.37 -6.99 -6.61
N ASN A 82 -17.83 -7.46 -5.45
CA ASN A 82 -17.03 -7.39 -4.23
C ASN A 82 -15.79 -8.28 -4.34
N ILE A 83 -15.92 -9.48 -4.91
CA ILE A 83 -14.75 -10.34 -5.16
C ILE A 83 -13.78 -9.59 -6.07
N LEU A 84 -14.23 -9.10 -7.23
CA LEU A 84 -13.36 -8.43 -8.20
C LEU A 84 -12.63 -7.21 -7.61
N THR A 85 -13.33 -6.30 -6.92
CA THR A 85 -12.72 -5.10 -6.36
C THR A 85 -11.72 -5.41 -5.26
N ILE A 86 -12.02 -6.40 -4.40
CA ILE A 86 -11.10 -6.82 -3.33
C ILE A 86 -9.87 -7.50 -3.93
N MET A 87 -10.04 -8.34 -4.96
CA MET A 87 -8.92 -8.97 -5.64
C MET A 87 -8.04 -7.93 -6.32
N LEU A 88 -8.63 -6.94 -7.01
CA LEU A 88 -7.87 -5.84 -7.62
C LEU A 88 -7.04 -5.08 -6.60
N ASP A 89 -7.62 -4.76 -5.44
CA ASP A 89 -6.88 -4.12 -4.34
C ASP A 89 -5.75 -5.01 -3.83
N GLN A 90 -6.01 -6.29 -3.56
CA GLN A 90 -5.01 -7.23 -3.05
C GLN A 90 -3.82 -7.38 -4.02
N VAL A 91 -4.10 -7.71 -5.27
CA VAL A 91 -3.05 -8.02 -6.25
C VAL A 91 -2.24 -6.80 -6.67
N THR A 92 -2.74 -5.58 -6.44
CA THR A 92 -2.04 -4.35 -6.80
C THR A 92 -1.44 -3.65 -5.58
N LEU A 93 -2.23 -3.34 -4.55
CA LEU A 93 -1.78 -2.54 -3.41
C LEU A 93 -0.81 -3.32 -2.53
N VAL A 94 -1.01 -4.62 -2.27
CA VAL A 94 -0.14 -5.37 -1.35
C VAL A 94 1.30 -5.48 -1.87
N PRO A 95 1.55 -5.88 -3.13
CA PRO A 95 2.91 -5.89 -3.68
C PRO A 95 3.53 -4.49 -3.78
N LEU A 96 2.73 -3.45 -3.99
CA LEU A 96 3.21 -2.06 -4.00
C LEU A 96 3.62 -1.59 -2.61
N VAL A 97 2.85 -1.92 -1.57
CA VAL A 97 3.23 -1.67 -0.16
C VAL A 97 4.55 -2.37 0.14
N ALA A 98 4.69 -3.65 -0.21
CA ALA A 98 5.95 -4.39 -0.07
C ALA A 98 7.11 -3.67 -0.79
N GLY A 99 6.87 -3.19 -2.02
CA GLY A 99 7.84 -2.45 -2.82
C GLY A 99 8.26 -1.11 -2.19
N VAL A 100 7.32 -0.36 -1.63
CA VAL A 100 7.59 0.90 -0.92
C VAL A 100 8.41 0.63 0.34
N LEU A 101 7.99 -0.33 1.16
CA LEU A 101 8.68 -0.69 2.40
C LEU A 101 10.12 -1.17 2.12
N LEU A 102 10.33 -1.98 1.08
CA LEU A 102 11.66 -2.41 0.66
C LEU A 102 12.50 -1.25 0.10
N ALA A 103 11.88 -0.28 -0.59
CA ALA A 103 12.58 0.91 -1.05
C ALA A 103 12.98 1.83 0.12
N MET A 104 12.19 1.88 1.20
CA MET A 104 12.52 2.63 2.42
C MET A 104 13.73 2.04 3.17
N LEU A 105 13.99 0.74 3.03
CA LEU A 105 15.23 0.14 3.55
C LEU A 105 16.47 0.57 2.75
N GLN A 106 16.32 1.17 1.57
CA GLN A 106 17.41 1.54 0.65
C GLN A 106 18.32 0.37 0.21
N ASP A 107 18.08 -0.87 0.66
CA ASP A 107 18.76 -2.07 0.20
C ASP A 107 18.34 -2.41 -1.24
N ARG A 108 19.23 -2.08 -2.19
CA ARG A 108 18.97 -2.25 -3.62
C ARG A 108 18.90 -3.72 -4.05
N ARG A 109 19.43 -4.65 -3.26
CA ARG A 109 19.58 -6.08 -3.60
C ARG A 109 18.27 -6.86 -3.51
N ARG A 110 17.24 -6.28 -2.87
CA ARG A 110 15.97 -6.97 -2.62
C ARG A 110 14.99 -6.75 -3.77
N PRO A 111 14.65 -7.80 -4.55
CA PRO A 111 13.64 -7.70 -5.58
C PRO A 111 12.23 -7.66 -4.98
N VAL A 112 11.31 -6.99 -5.67
CA VAL A 112 9.87 -6.96 -5.29
C VAL A 112 9.06 -8.04 -6.01
N TRP A 113 9.57 -8.61 -7.10
CA TRP A 113 8.84 -9.58 -7.92
C TRP A 113 8.33 -10.82 -7.16
N PRO A 114 9.00 -11.34 -6.10
CA PRO A 114 8.46 -12.50 -5.37
C PRO A 114 7.09 -12.21 -4.75
N TRP A 115 6.84 -10.95 -4.34
CA TRP A 115 5.56 -10.53 -3.79
C TRP A 115 4.46 -10.47 -4.85
N TRP A 116 4.79 -10.11 -6.09
CA TRP A 116 3.84 -10.17 -7.21
C TRP A 116 3.49 -11.60 -7.60
N VAL A 117 4.48 -12.51 -7.63
CA VAL A 117 4.24 -13.92 -7.93
C VAL A 117 3.41 -14.59 -6.83
N ALA A 118 3.60 -14.18 -5.59
CA ALA A 118 2.83 -14.69 -4.46
C ALA A 118 1.33 -14.36 -4.52
N GLU A 119 0.91 -13.38 -5.33
CA GLU A 119 -0.51 -13.03 -5.54
C GLU A 119 -1.22 -13.95 -6.55
N VAL A 120 -0.51 -14.85 -7.25
CA VAL A 120 -1.14 -15.76 -8.22
C VAL A 120 -2.29 -16.58 -7.62
N PRO A 121 -2.17 -17.19 -6.42
CA PRO A 121 -3.29 -17.89 -5.81
C PRO A 121 -4.49 -17.00 -5.50
N VAL A 122 -4.29 -15.73 -5.16
CA VAL A 122 -5.37 -14.75 -4.94
C VAL A 122 -6.15 -14.55 -6.23
N VAL A 123 -5.46 -14.33 -7.36
CA VAL A 123 -6.09 -14.21 -8.69
C VAL A 123 -6.89 -15.46 -9.06
N VAL A 124 -6.31 -16.64 -8.85
CA VAL A 124 -6.96 -17.93 -9.18
C VAL A 124 -8.21 -18.15 -8.33
N LEU A 125 -8.11 -17.95 -7.01
CA LEU A 125 -9.23 -18.09 -6.08
C LEU A 125 -10.34 -17.08 -6.39
N GLY A 126 -9.98 -15.83 -6.66
CA GLY A 126 -10.91 -14.79 -7.08
C GLY A 126 -11.66 -15.16 -8.35
N ALA A 127 -10.95 -15.59 -9.40
CA ALA A 127 -11.56 -16.02 -10.65
C ALA A 127 -12.48 -17.24 -10.47
N ALA A 128 -12.03 -18.25 -9.72
CA ALA A 128 -12.81 -19.45 -9.41
C ALA A 128 -14.07 -19.12 -8.60
N GLY A 129 -13.96 -18.24 -7.61
CA GLY A 129 -15.09 -17.79 -6.79
C GLY A 129 -16.11 -16.97 -7.58
N MET A 130 -15.66 -16.12 -8.51
CA MET A 130 -16.58 -15.41 -9.42
C MET A 130 -17.29 -16.36 -10.37
N ALA A 131 -16.56 -17.31 -10.99
CA ALA A 131 -17.13 -18.28 -11.91
C ALA A 131 -18.12 -19.25 -11.23
N GLY A 132 -17.76 -19.72 -10.02
CA GLY A 132 -18.59 -20.61 -9.20
C GLY A 132 -19.65 -19.90 -8.36
N ARG A 133 -19.66 -18.56 -8.36
CA ARG A 133 -20.48 -17.73 -7.45
C ARG A 133 -20.38 -18.16 -5.99
N ASP A 134 -19.14 -18.35 -5.53
CA ASP A 134 -18.84 -18.80 -4.17
C ASP A 134 -17.97 -17.78 -3.44
N TRP A 135 -18.57 -17.17 -2.40
CA TRP A 135 -17.89 -16.23 -1.50
C TRP A 135 -16.75 -16.88 -0.71
N HIS A 136 -16.91 -18.15 -0.32
CA HIS A 136 -15.91 -18.85 0.44
C HIS A 136 -14.63 -19.01 -0.39
N VAL A 137 -14.77 -19.49 -1.63
CA VAL A 137 -13.64 -19.64 -2.56
C VAL A 137 -13.06 -18.29 -2.96
N GLY A 138 -13.90 -17.35 -3.39
CA GLY A 138 -13.47 -16.07 -3.97
C GLY A 138 -12.92 -15.06 -2.97
N TYR A 139 -13.34 -15.13 -1.71
CA TYR A 139 -12.96 -14.16 -0.69
C TYR A 139 -12.34 -14.79 0.55
N THR A 140 -12.96 -15.82 1.13
CA THR A 140 -12.53 -16.34 2.44
C THR A 140 -11.16 -17.01 2.34
N LEU A 141 -10.99 -17.93 1.38
CA LEU A 141 -9.71 -18.60 1.14
C LEU A 141 -8.63 -17.63 0.65
N ALA A 142 -9.00 -16.70 -0.24
CA ALA A 142 -8.08 -15.66 -0.71
C ALA A 142 -7.59 -14.77 0.44
N SER A 143 -8.47 -14.43 1.39
CA SER A 143 -8.11 -13.65 2.58
C SER A 143 -7.17 -14.41 3.51
N TYR A 144 -7.38 -15.72 3.72
CA TYR A 144 -6.44 -16.53 4.51
C TYR A 144 -5.06 -16.62 3.86
N TRP A 145 -5.02 -16.77 2.53
CA TRP A 145 -3.76 -16.70 1.79
C TRP A 145 -3.09 -15.33 1.96
N GLN A 146 -3.85 -14.24 1.82
CA GLN A 146 -3.34 -12.89 2.01
C GLN A 146 -2.75 -12.67 3.41
N MET A 147 -3.43 -13.17 4.45
CA MET A 147 -2.92 -13.11 5.83
C MET A 147 -1.58 -13.85 5.95
N ALA A 148 -1.48 -15.04 5.37
CA ALA A 148 -0.23 -15.81 5.37
C ALA A 148 0.89 -15.04 4.65
N LEU A 149 0.60 -14.39 3.52
CA LEU A 149 1.56 -13.55 2.81
C LEU A 149 2.00 -12.33 3.64
N ILE A 150 1.08 -11.66 4.33
CA ILE A 150 1.40 -10.54 5.22
C ILE A 150 2.32 -11.00 6.34
N VAL A 151 2.02 -12.14 6.99
CA VAL A 151 2.87 -12.71 8.04
C VAL A 151 4.26 -13.04 7.49
N ALA A 152 4.33 -13.71 6.33
CA ALA A 152 5.59 -14.03 5.67
C ALA A 152 6.39 -12.76 5.32
N PHE A 153 5.72 -11.71 4.84
CA PHE A 153 6.32 -10.40 4.55
C PHE A 153 6.86 -9.74 5.82
N VAL A 154 6.09 -9.71 6.91
CA VAL A 154 6.52 -9.11 8.18
C VAL A 154 7.76 -9.84 8.73
N ILE A 155 7.78 -11.17 8.68
CA ILE A 155 8.94 -11.97 9.09
C ILE A 155 10.16 -11.61 8.22
N TYR A 156 10.01 -11.69 6.89
CA TYR A 156 11.06 -11.35 5.94
C TYR A 156 11.58 -9.92 6.13
N TYR A 157 10.68 -8.96 6.28
CA TYR A 157 10.99 -7.55 6.44
C TYR A 157 11.70 -7.27 7.77
N SER A 158 11.31 -7.94 8.85
CA SER A 158 12.00 -7.87 10.14
C SER A 158 13.44 -8.36 10.03
N PHE A 159 13.69 -9.45 9.32
CA PHE A 159 15.06 -9.91 9.03
C PHE A 159 15.81 -8.92 8.15
N ALA A 160 15.13 -8.32 7.16
CA ALA A 160 15.73 -7.33 6.28
C ALA A 160 16.18 -6.07 7.04
N VAL A 161 15.31 -5.52 7.90
CA VAL A 161 15.60 -4.40 8.80
C VAL A 161 16.79 -4.71 9.69
N ARG A 162 16.81 -5.88 10.35
CA ARG A 162 17.91 -6.26 11.24
C ARG A 162 19.25 -6.36 10.49
N ARG A 163 19.26 -7.00 9.31
CA ARG A 163 20.48 -7.15 8.52
C ARG A 163 20.99 -5.80 8.01
N TYR A 164 20.07 -4.95 7.55
CA TYR A 164 20.39 -3.61 7.09
C TYR A 164 20.89 -2.72 8.23
N GLY A 165 20.25 -2.78 9.40
CA GLY A 165 20.68 -2.07 10.60
C GLY A 165 22.08 -2.46 11.06
N ARG A 166 22.44 -3.75 11.04
CA ARG A 166 23.83 -4.19 11.32
C ARG A 166 24.82 -3.63 10.32
N TRP A 167 24.52 -3.75 9.02
CA TRP A 167 25.37 -3.20 7.97
C TRP A 167 25.57 -1.68 8.13
N LEU A 168 24.53 -0.95 8.50
CA LEU A 168 24.60 0.47 8.79
C LEU A 168 25.56 0.77 9.95
N LEU A 169 25.41 0.08 11.08
CA LEU A 169 26.29 0.22 12.24
C LEU A 169 27.76 -0.08 11.90
N ASP A 170 28.00 -1.09 11.06
CA ASP A 170 29.35 -1.51 10.69
C ASP A 170 30.05 -0.52 9.72
N ASN A 171 29.29 0.22 8.91
CA ASN A 171 29.84 1.05 7.82
C ASN A 171 29.75 2.56 8.08
N PHE A 172 28.92 2.98 9.02
CA PHE A 172 28.74 4.39 9.35
C PHE A 172 28.70 4.53 10.87
N ALA A 173 29.84 4.95 11.42
CA ALA A 173 30.07 5.06 12.87
C ALA A 173 29.20 6.12 13.59
N ASP A 174 28.46 6.93 12.84
CA ASP A 174 27.70 8.09 13.34
C ASP A 174 26.20 8.00 12.98
N LEU A 175 25.64 6.78 12.96
CA LEU A 175 24.23 6.53 12.60
C LEU A 175 23.30 6.44 13.81
N ASP A 176 23.57 7.20 14.85
CA ASP A 176 22.73 7.24 16.04
C ASP A 176 21.26 7.55 15.71
N HIS A 177 20.93 8.11 14.53
CA HIS A 177 19.59 8.62 14.21
C HIS A 177 18.95 8.16 12.89
N LYS A 178 19.45 7.14 12.17
CA LYS A 178 18.70 6.65 10.99
C LYS A 178 17.57 5.71 11.40
N GLU A 179 16.40 6.32 11.47
CA GLU A 179 15.05 5.85 11.77
C GLU A 179 14.55 4.63 10.94
N VAL A 180 15.37 3.61 10.71
CA VAL A 180 14.97 2.38 10.00
C VAL A 180 13.79 1.72 10.72
N TRP A 181 13.75 1.81 12.06
CA TRP A 181 12.62 1.33 12.86
C TRP A 181 11.30 2.07 12.59
N GLN A 182 11.33 3.35 12.18
CA GLN A 182 10.10 4.06 11.82
C GLN A 182 9.43 3.45 10.58
N SER A 183 10.21 2.93 9.63
CA SER A 183 9.65 2.20 8.48
C SER A 183 8.98 0.89 8.89
N LEU A 184 9.49 0.23 9.94
CA LEU A 184 8.88 -0.97 10.52
C LEU A 184 7.62 -0.65 11.33
N VAL A 185 7.63 0.41 12.15
CA VAL A 185 6.44 0.89 12.88
C VAL A 185 5.36 1.31 11.90
N PHE A 186 5.73 2.02 10.83
CA PHE A 186 4.82 2.40 9.76
C PHE A 186 4.25 1.18 9.02
N ALA A 187 5.08 0.18 8.70
CA ALA A 187 4.61 -1.08 8.14
C ALA A 187 3.60 -1.79 9.05
N LEU A 188 3.91 -1.89 10.35
CA LEU A 188 3.01 -2.50 11.33
C LEU A 188 1.69 -1.72 11.45
N ALA A 189 1.73 -0.39 11.43
CA ALA A 189 0.54 0.45 11.45
C ALA A 189 -0.33 0.25 10.18
N LEU A 190 0.31 0.21 9.01
CA LEU A 190 -0.36 -0.09 7.73
C LEU A 190 -1.04 -1.46 7.74
N PHE A 191 -0.34 -2.49 8.23
CA PHE A 191 -0.90 -3.84 8.29
C PHE A 191 -1.98 -3.98 9.36
N ALA A 192 -1.85 -3.30 10.51
CA ALA A 192 -2.90 -3.26 11.52
C ALA A 192 -4.16 -2.55 11.01
N ALA A 193 -4.00 -1.45 10.28
CA ALA A 193 -5.08 -0.75 9.59
C ALA A 193 -5.77 -1.65 8.55
N TYR A 194 -4.99 -2.34 7.72
CA TYR A 194 -5.50 -3.32 6.75
C TYR A 194 -6.26 -4.47 7.41
N TRP A 195 -5.73 -4.99 8.53
CA TRP A 195 -6.38 -6.04 9.31
C TRP A 195 -7.71 -5.60 9.90
N LEU A 196 -7.74 -4.42 10.53
CA LEU A 196 -8.97 -3.82 11.06
C LEU A 196 -10.03 -3.58 9.98
N TYR A 197 -9.59 -3.23 8.78
CA TYR A 197 -10.44 -3.03 7.62
C TYR A 197 -11.04 -4.35 7.08
N THR A 198 -10.24 -5.41 7.01
CA THR A 198 -10.64 -6.69 6.37
C THR A 198 -11.35 -7.67 7.29
N SER A 199 -11.06 -7.67 8.59
CA SER A 199 -11.60 -8.64 9.55
C SER A 199 -13.04 -8.37 9.99
N ASN A 200 -13.66 -7.29 9.52
CA ASN A 200 -14.77 -6.68 10.23
C ASN A 200 -15.66 -5.89 9.24
N GLY A 201 -16.59 -6.58 8.59
CA GLY A 201 -17.36 -6.05 7.46
C GLY A 201 -18.44 -5.01 7.84
N GLY A 202 -18.62 -4.00 6.97
CA GLY A 202 -19.93 -3.36 6.73
C GLY A 202 -20.35 -2.14 7.54
N SER A 203 -19.55 -1.63 8.49
CA SER A 203 -19.94 -0.41 9.23
C SER A 203 -19.48 0.85 8.50
N MET A 204 -20.37 1.83 8.36
CA MET A 204 -20.07 3.17 7.81
C MET A 204 -18.85 3.83 8.45
N LEU A 205 -18.72 3.74 9.78
CA LEU A 205 -17.56 4.26 10.53
C LEU A 205 -16.21 3.74 9.99
N ARG A 206 -16.15 2.46 9.58
CA ARG A 206 -14.93 1.86 9.03
C ARG A 206 -14.62 2.38 7.64
N GLU A 207 -15.63 2.68 6.83
CA GLU A 207 -15.44 3.28 5.52
C GLU A 207 -14.89 4.71 5.65
N TYR A 208 -15.36 5.49 6.63
CA TYR A 208 -14.73 6.78 6.96
C TYR A 208 -13.29 6.60 7.46
N LEU A 209 -13.08 5.66 8.38
CA LEU A 209 -11.76 5.40 8.95
C LEU A 209 -10.75 5.01 7.86
N SER A 210 -11.15 4.21 6.86
CA SER A 210 -10.27 3.85 5.74
C SER A 210 -9.86 5.07 4.90
N GLN A 211 -10.74 6.07 4.75
CA GLN A 211 -10.38 7.30 4.04
C GLN A 211 -9.42 8.16 4.87
N VAL A 212 -9.68 8.31 6.16
CA VAL A 212 -8.77 9.01 7.09
C VAL A 212 -7.39 8.36 7.09
N LEU A 213 -7.33 7.02 7.13
CA LEU A 213 -6.09 6.28 7.04
C LEU A 213 -5.39 6.52 5.70
N THR A 214 -6.12 6.51 4.58
CA THR A 214 -5.56 6.84 3.27
C THR A 214 -4.90 8.22 3.23
N LEU A 215 -5.53 9.22 3.85
CA LEU A 215 -4.96 10.58 3.95
C LEU A 215 -3.67 10.58 4.78
N VAL A 216 -3.67 9.94 5.95
CA VAL A 216 -2.51 9.83 6.85
C VAL A 216 -1.35 9.11 6.16
N ILE A 217 -1.64 7.98 5.51
CA ILE A 217 -0.67 7.18 4.74
C ILE A 217 -0.08 8.02 3.61
N THR A 218 -0.91 8.75 2.86
CA THR A 218 -0.45 9.60 1.77
C THR A 218 0.49 10.70 2.28
N GLY A 219 0.08 11.41 3.34
CA GLY A 219 0.91 12.46 3.95
C GLY A 219 2.25 11.91 4.46
N PHE A 220 2.22 10.78 5.19
CA PHE A 220 3.44 10.13 5.68
C PHE A 220 4.35 9.70 4.54
N LEU A 221 3.81 9.07 3.50
CA LEU A 221 4.61 8.56 2.38
C LEU A 221 5.28 9.69 1.60
N VAL A 222 4.57 10.81 1.38
CA VAL A 222 5.15 12.01 0.75
C VAL A 222 6.25 12.58 1.64
N TRP A 223 5.96 12.81 2.92
CA TRP A 223 6.94 13.31 3.89
C TRP A 223 8.19 12.42 3.92
N ARG A 224 8.01 11.10 4.07
CA ARG A 224 9.13 10.16 4.18
C ARG A 224 9.94 10.06 2.90
N THR A 225 9.29 10.16 1.74
CA THR A 225 9.98 10.14 0.44
C THR A 225 10.88 11.36 0.27
N GLU A 226 10.52 12.49 0.88
CA GLU A 226 11.28 13.73 0.83
C GLU A 226 12.34 13.81 1.94
N THR A 227 12.09 13.28 3.13
CA THR A 227 13.04 13.35 4.26
C THR A 227 14.05 12.20 4.30
N LEU A 228 13.77 11.07 3.64
CA LEU A 228 14.70 9.94 3.61
C LEU A 228 15.89 10.24 2.68
N GLN A 229 16.99 10.67 3.29
CA GLN A 229 18.26 10.92 2.61
C GLN A 229 18.80 9.65 1.95
N GLU A 230 19.10 9.72 0.65
CA GLU A 230 19.78 8.62 -0.06
C GLU A 230 21.21 8.50 0.45
N LEU A 231 21.58 7.30 0.92
CA LEU A 231 22.99 6.99 1.20
C LEU A 231 23.75 7.04 -0.12
N ARG A 232 24.66 8.00 -0.27
CA ARG A 232 25.57 8.04 -1.41
C ARG A 232 26.61 6.95 -1.24
N ASP A 233 26.85 6.21 -2.32
CA ASP A 233 27.96 5.25 -2.45
C ASP A 233 29.30 6.01 -2.53
N GLU A 234 29.65 6.83 -1.54
CA GLU A 234 30.95 7.52 -1.47
C GLU A 234 32.08 6.63 -0.93
N TRP A 235 31.81 5.34 -0.70
CA TRP A 235 32.82 4.35 -0.33
C TRP A 235 32.69 3.13 -1.24
N GLY A 236 33.62 3.05 -2.20
CA GLY A 236 33.60 2.10 -3.31
C GLY A 236 33.78 0.63 -2.93
N GLY A 237 33.45 -0.21 -3.91
CA GLY A 237 33.63 -1.67 -3.95
C GLY A 237 32.92 -2.24 -5.15
#